data_AF-A0A7C5JSF8-F1
#
_entry.id   AF-A0A7C5JSF8-F1
#
_cell.length_a   1.000
_cell.length_b   1.000
_cell.length_c   1.000
_cell.angle_alpha   90.00
_cell.angle_beta   90.00
_cell.angle_gamma   90.00
#
_symmetry.space_group_name_H-M   'P 1'
#
loop_
_entity.id
_entity.type
_entity.pdbx_description
1 polymer ?
#
loop_
_entity_poly.entity_id
_entity_poly.type
_entity_poly.pdbx_seq_one_letter_code
_entity_poly.pdbx_strand_id
1 'polypeptide(L)'
;MAVVVEFRHRTWVTEETFRQLEALDLGFCCVDEPRLRGLMPPIARATGPVAYVRFHGRNAGRWWQHEQAWERYDYTYSEQELREWVPRIRALDKEVALTLVFANNHYRAQSVDTLHKLDKLLGEA
;
A
#
# COMPACT_ATOMS: atom_id res chain seq x y z
N MET A 1 -0.55 11.80 18.22
CA MET A 1 -1.42 11.29 17.15
C MET A 1 -0.55 11.17 15.91
N ALA A 2 -0.40 9.96 15.35
CA ALA A 2 0.46 9.78 14.18
C ALA A 2 -0.20 10.36 12.92
N VAL A 3 0.58 11.03 12.07
CA VAL A 3 0.14 11.53 10.76
C VAL A 3 0.84 10.74 9.67
N VAL A 4 0.11 10.31 8.66
CA VAL A 4 0.63 9.52 7.53
C VAL A 4 0.32 10.26 6.23
N VAL A 5 1.32 10.38 5.35
CA VAL A 5 1.23 11.06 4.06
C VAL A 5 1.26 10.02 2.93
N GLU A 6 0.33 10.16 2.00
CA GLU A 6 0.23 9.30 0.83
C GLU A 6 0.49 10.07 -0.46
N PHE A 7 1.51 9.65 -1.19
CA PHE A 7 1.86 10.23 -2.49
C PHE A 7 1.25 9.41 -3.62
N ARG A 8 0.90 10.08 -4.72
CA ARG A 8 0.30 9.47 -5.93
C ARG A 8 1.14 9.58 -7.19
N HIS A 9 2.37 10.08 -7.04
CA HIS A 9 3.28 10.25 -8.15
C HIS A 9 4.70 9.85 -7.76
N ARG A 10 5.33 9.00 -8.58
CA ARG A 10 6.63 8.39 -8.31
C ARG A 10 7.78 9.38 -8.09
N THR A 11 7.64 10.63 -8.52
CA THR A 11 8.67 11.66 -8.32
C THR A 11 8.87 12.00 -6.85
N TRP A 12 7.92 11.67 -5.98
CA TRP A 12 8.06 11.81 -4.54
C TRP A 12 8.92 10.69 -3.91
N VAL A 13 9.24 9.63 -4.64
CA VAL A 13 10.13 8.56 -4.15
C VAL A 13 11.58 9.00 -4.31
N THR A 14 12.07 9.75 -3.32
CA THR A 14 13.46 10.19 -3.25
C THR A 14 13.95 10.10 -1.81
N GLU A 15 15.26 9.92 -1.61
CA GLU A 15 15.86 9.97 -0.27
C GLU A 15 15.66 11.32 0.42
N GLU A 16 15.55 12.40 -0.34
CA GLU A 16 15.22 13.71 0.23
C GLU A 16 13.82 13.74 0.82
N THR A 17 12.81 13.24 0.10
CA THR A 17 11.44 13.13 0.61
C THR A 17 11.40 12.31 1.89
N PHE A 18 12.05 11.15 1.91
CA PHE A 18 12.03 10.28 3.08
C PHE A 18 12.69 10.91 4.30
N ARG A 19 13.86 11.58 4.13
CA ARG A 19 14.50 12.33 5.22
C ARG A 19 13.61 13.45 5.75
N GLN A 20 12.86 14.14 4.88
CA GLN A 20 11.93 15.18 5.32
C GLN A 20 10.76 14.61 6.12
N LEU A 21 10.20 13.47 5.69
CA LEU A 21 9.15 12.78 6.45
C LEU A 21 9.65 12.36 7.84
N GLU A 22 10.84 11.75 7.90
CA GLU A 22 11.51 11.35 9.15
C GLU A 22 11.75 12.56 10.07
N ALA A 23 12.27 13.67 9.54
CA ALA A 23 12.52 14.89 10.31
C ALA A 23 11.26 15.55 10.86
N LEU A 24 10.10 15.33 10.22
CA LEU A 24 8.79 15.87 10.60
C LEU A 24 7.93 14.87 11.39
N ASP A 25 8.44 13.68 11.70
CA ASP A 25 7.70 12.58 12.34
C ASP A 25 6.42 12.19 11.58
N LEU A 26 6.48 12.20 10.24
CA LEU A 26 5.39 11.83 9.35
C LEU A 26 5.59 10.43 8.77
N GLY A 27 4.58 9.57 8.89
CA GLY A 27 4.61 8.25 8.28
C GLY A 27 4.43 8.30 6.76
N PHE A 28 5.14 7.44 6.04
CA PHE A 28 4.97 7.22 4.61
C PHE A 28 3.93 6.13 4.37
N CYS A 29 2.88 6.45 3.63
CA CYS A 29 1.91 5.45 3.17
C CYS A 29 2.53 4.62 2.05
N CYS A 30 2.85 3.37 2.35
CA CYS A 30 3.30 2.38 1.39
C CYS A 30 2.09 1.93 0.56
N VAL A 31 2.13 2.09 -0.76
CA VAL A 31 0.97 1.82 -1.62
C VAL A 31 1.21 0.66 -2.57
N ASP A 32 0.18 -0.17 -2.74
CA ASP A 32 0.07 -1.06 -3.89
C ASP A 32 -0.98 -0.51 -4.85
N GLU A 33 -0.53 -0.20 -6.07
CA GLU A 33 -1.33 0.27 -7.19
C GLU A 33 -0.74 -0.30 -8.50
N PRO A 34 -1.42 -0.20 -9.66
CA PRO A 34 -0.96 -0.81 -10.89
C PRO A 34 0.40 -0.26 -11.35
N ARG A 35 1.14 -1.04 -12.13
CA ARG A 35 2.43 -0.62 -12.69
C ARG A 35 2.25 0.24 -13.95
N LEU A 36 1.73 1.46 -13.76
CA LEU A 36 1.56 2.45 -14.82
C LEU A 36 2.60 3.58 -14.69
N ARG A 37 2.89 4.24 -15.81
CA ARG A 37 3.80 5.40 -15.82
C ARG A 37 3.29 6.48 -14.86
N GLY A 38 4.17 6.95 -13.98
CA GLY A 38 3.88 8.02 -13.02
C GLY A 38 3.38 7.52 -11.67
N LEU A 39 2.77 6.33 -11.60
CA LEU A 39 2.30 5.74 -10.34
C LEU A 39 3.46 5.27 -9.45
N MET A 40 3.14 5.15 -8.16
CA MET A 40 4.05 4.73 -7.12
C MET A 40 4.54 3.28 -7.36
N PRO A 41 5.85 3.03 -7.28
CA PRO A 41 6.37 1.67 -7.17
C PRO A 41 6.00 1.04 -5.81
N PRO A 42 6.02 -0.31 -5.70
CA PRO A 42 5.69 -1.02 -4.46
C PRO A 42 6.84 -0.96 -3.45
N ILE A 43 7.04 0.23 -2.88
CA ILE A 43 8.08 0.51 -1.89
C ILE A 43 7.45 0.47 -0.50
N ALA A 44 8.17 -0.17 0.41
CA ALA A 44 7.86 -0.21 1.83
C ALA A 44 8.97 0.48 2.61
N ARG A 45 8.63 1.51 3.39
CA ARG A 45 9.57 2.23 4.26
C ARG A 45 8.82 2.85 5.43
N ALA A 46 9.29 2.61 6.65
CA ALA A 46 8.84 3.33 7.83
C ALA A 46 9.60 4.67 7.93
N THR A 47 8.87 5.76 8.12
CA THR A 47 9.44 7.12 8.28
C THR A 47 8.85 7.88 9.47
N GLY A 48 7.92 7.26 10.19
CA GLY A 48 7.29 7.82 11.37
C GLY A 48 7.01 6.75 12.42
N PRO A 49 6.22 7.05 13.45
CA PRO A 49 6.04 6.18 14.61
C PRO A 49 5.18 4.95 14.31
N VAL A 50 4.52 4.91 13.14
CA VAL A 50 3.72 3.80 12.63
C VAL A 50 4.09 3.52 11.17
N ALA A 51 3.99 2.26 10.77
CA ALA A 51 4.06 1.86 9.38
C ALA A 51 2.63 1.73 8.83
N TYR A 52 2.43 2.10 7.57
CA TYR A 52 1.10 2.15 6.98
C TYR A 52 1.13 1.63 5.55
N VAL A 53 0.29 0.65 5.23
CA VAL A 53 0.20 0.04 3.89
C VAL A 53 -1.24 0.14 3.36
N ARG A 54 -1.40 0.57 2.10
CA ARG A 54 -2.69 0.63 1.40
C ARG A 54 -2.68 -0.12 0.09
N PHE A 55 -3.60 -1.06 -0.05
CA PHE A 55 -3.83 -1.81 -1.29
C PHE A 55 -4.98 -1.19 -2.08
N HIS A 56 -4.70 -0.58 -3.24
CA HIS A 56 -5.74 0.04 -4.08
C HIS A 56 -6.30 -0.89 -5.16
N GLY A 57 -5.70 -2.05 -5.38
CA GLY A 57 -5.94 -2.87 -6.57
C GLY A 57 -4.98 -2.50 -7.70
N ARG A 58 -4.83 -3.41 -8.66
CA ARG A 58 -3.94 -3.25 -9.82
C ARG A 58 -4.72 -3.18 -11.14
N ASN A 59 -5.93 -2.63 -11.13
CA ASN A 59 -6.74 -2.48 -12.34
C ASN A 59 -6.19 -1.42 -13.31
N ALA A 60 -5.14 -1.76 -14.03
CA ALA A 60 -4.44 -0.87 -14.95
C ALA A 60 -5.36 -0.37 -16.09
N GLY A 61 -6.25 -1.24 -16.60
CA GLY A 61 -7.16 -0.91 -17.70
C GLY A 61 -8.18 0.17 -17.32
N ARG A 62 -8.65 0.16 -16.07
CA ARG A 62 -9.63 1.15 -15.56
C ARG A 62 -9.01 2.26 -14.74
N TRP A 63 -7.69 2.28 -14.53
CA TRP A 63 -7.08 3.25 -13.60
C TRP A 63 -7.26 4.71 -14.03
N TRP A 64 -7.03 4.98 -15.32
CA TRP A 64 -7.22 6.31 -15.94
C TRP A 64 -8.48 6.40 -16.81
N GLN A 65 -8.94 5.27 -17.35
CA GLN A 65 -10.06 5.20 -18.29
C GLN A 65 -11.20 4.41 -17.65
N HIS A 66 -12.06 5.10 -16.92
CA HIS A 66 -13.26 4.55 -16.30
C HIS A 66 -14.42 5.54 -16.44
N GLU A 67 -15.65 5.02 -16.41
CA GLU A 67 -16.85 5.86 -16.35
C GLU A 67 -17.16 6.24 -14.90
N GLN A 68 -16.92 5.30 -13.98
CA GLN A 68 -17.15 5.46 -12.56
C GLN A 68 -15.85 5.28 -11.77
N ALA A 69 -15.63 6.16 -10.78
CA ALA A 69 -14.39 6.19 -10.00
C ALA A 69 -14.06 4.86 -9.29
N TRP A 70 -15.09 4.08 -8.92
CA TRP A 70 -14.91 2.78 -8.26
C TRP A 70 -14.34 1.70 -9.19
N GLU A 71 -14.43 1.83 -10.52
CA GLU A 71 -13.88 0.85 -11.46
C GLU A 71 -12.35 0.74 -11.34
N ARG A 72 -11.69 1.83 -10.93
CA ARG A 72 -10.26 1.82 -10.57
C ARG A 72 -9.95 0.80 -9.47
N TYR A 73 -10.88 0.64 -8.53
CA TYR A 73 -10.78 -0.18 -7.33
C TYR A 73 -11.46 -1.54 -7.48
N ASP A 74 -12.11 -1.83 -8.61
CA ASP A 74 -12.64 -3.15 -8.94
C ASP A 74 -11.47 -4.07 -9.31
N TYR A 75 -10.92 -4.73 -8.30
CA TYR A 75 -9.75 -5.61 -8.45
C TYR A 75 -9.73 -6.68 -7.36
N THR A 76 -9.67 -7.94 -7.76
CA THR A 76 -9.45 -9.07 -6.86
C THR A 76 -7.98 -9.47 -6.91
N TYR A 77 -7.27 -9.27 -5.80
CA TYR A 77 -5.89 -9.72 -5.67
C TYR A 77 -5.79 -11.26 -5.67
N SER A 78 -4.81 -11.75 -6.41
CA SER A 78 -4.35 -13.14 -6.29
C SER A 78 -3.43 -13.30 -5.09
N GLU A 79 -3.31 -14.52 -4.55
CA GLU A 79 -2.35 -14.80 -3.47
C GLU A 79 -0.91 -14.52 -3.89
N GLN A 80 -0.55 -14.77 -5.15
CA GLN A 80 0.81 -14.51 -5.66
C GLN A 80 1.19 -13.03 -5.53
N GLU A 81 0.28 -12.13 -5.89
CA GLU A 81 0.52 -10.68 -5.78
C GLU A 81 0.61 -10.23 -4.32
N LEU A 82 -0.19 -10.83 -3.43
CA LEU A 82 -0.15 -10.53 -2.00
C LEU A 82 1.11 -11.11 -1.33
N ARG A 83 1.60 -12.27 -1.77
CA ARG A 83 2.86 -12.86 -1.32
C ARG A 83 4.05 -11.96 -1.61
N GLU A 84 4.01 -11.12 -2.65
CA GLU A 84 5.03 -10.09 -2.87
C GLU A 84 5.13 -9.13 -1.67
N TRP A 85 4.01 -8.82 -1.01
CA TRP A 85 3.95 -7.85 0.09
C TRP A 85 4.26 -8.43 1.47
N VAL A 86 4.11 -9.75 1.67
CA VAL A 86 4.41 -10.43 2.94
C VAL A 86 5.79 -10.07 3.51
N PRO A 87 6.92 -10.23 2.79
CA PRO A 87 8.23 -9.89 3.34
C PRO A 87 8.38 -8.39 3.65
N ARG A 88 7.71 -7.52 2.88
CA ARG A 88 7.73 -6.06 3.09
C ARG A 88 6.98 -5.66 4.36
N ILE A 89 5.79 -6.22 4.56
CA ILE A 89 4.98 -6.00 5.77
C ILE A 89 5.73 -6.54 7.00
N ARG A 90 6.32 -7.73 6.91
CA ARG A 90 7.15 -8.29 8.01
C ARG A 90 8.39 -7.46 8.32
N ALA A 91 8.98 -6.78 7.34
CA ALA A 91 10.11 -5.88 7.57
C ALA A 91 9.65 -4.63 8.32
N LEU A 92 8.56 -3.99 7.86
CA LEU A 92 7.95 -2.84 8.54
C LEU A 92 7.59 -3.17 10.00
N ASP A 93 7.00 -4.34 10.24
CA ASP A 93 6.58 -4.78 11.57
C ASP A 93 7.73 -5.05 12.55
N LYS A 94 8.94 -5.27 12.04
CA LYS A 94 10.14 -5.36 12.86
C LYS A 94 10.75 -3.99 13.17
N GLU A 95 10.48 -2.99 12.35
CA GLU A 95 11.07 -1.65 12.45
C GLU A 95 10.27 -0.72 13.38
N VAL A 96 8.95 -0.87 13.42
CA VAL A 96 8.05 0.00 14.21
C VAL A 96 7.16 -0.80 15.14
N ALA A 97 6.65 -0.15 16.19
CA ALA A 97 5.78 -0.79 17.19
C ALA A 97 4.37 -1.14 16.67
N LEU A 98 3.92 -0.51 15.58
CA LEU A 98 2.59 -0.72 15.01
C LEU A 98 2.63 -0.61 13.49
N THR A 99 2.26 -1.69 12.82
CA THR A 99 2.02 -1.75 11.38
C THR A 99 0.53 -1.80 11.10
N LEU A 100 0.04 -0.86 10.30
CA LEU A 100 -1.35 -0.79 9.89
C LEU A 100 -1.50 -1.14 8.41
N VAL A 101 -2.35 -2.11 8.09
CA VAL A 101 -2.56 -2.60 6.73
C VAL A 101 -4.03 -2.44 6.36
N PHE A 102 -4.31 -1.72 5.27
CA PHE A 102 -5.66 -1.44 4.80
C PHE A 102 -5.84 -1.81 3.32
N ALA A 103 -7.01 -2.34 2.98
CA ALA A 103 -7.43 -2.61 1.61
C ALA A 103 -8.50 -1.59 1.16
N ASN A 104 -8.27 -0.96 0.02
CA ASN A 104 -9.10 0.07 -0.59
C ASN A 104 -9.73 -0.37 -1.93
N ASN A 105 -9.45 -1.59 -2.40
CA ASN A 105 -10.19 -2.26 -3.47
C ASN A 105 -11.57 -2.71 -2.96
N HIS A 106 -12.40 -1.77 -2.52
CA HIS A 106 -13.61 -2.04 -1.73
C HIS A 106 -14.82 -2.51 -2.56
N TYR A 107 -14.74 -2.43 -3.89
CA TYR A 107 -15.86 -2.81 -4.74
C TYR A 107 -16.25 -4.26 -4.51
N ARG A 108 -17.55 -4.53 -4.35
CA ARG A 108 -18.10 -5.88 -4.07
C ARG A 108 -17.40 -6.62 -2.92
N ALA A 109 -16.96 -5.88 -1.89
CA ALA A 109 -16.25 -6.43 -0.72
C ALA A 109 -14.93 -7.16 -1.05
N GLN A 110 -14.31 -6.90 -2.21
CA GLN A 110 -13.00 -7.46 -2.58
C GLN A 110 -11.90 -7.11 -1.55
N SER A 111 -12.03 -5.99 -0.84
CA SER A 111 -11.11 -5.60 0.24
C SER A 111 -11.13 -6.57 1.43
N VAL A 112 -12.29 -7.16 1.76
CA VAL A 112 -12.40 -8.16 2.84
C VAL A 112 -11.67 -9.44 2.45
N ASP A 113 -11.87 -9.92 1.21
CA ASP A 113 -11.14 -11.06 0.67
C ASP A 113 -9.62 -10.81 0.64
N THR A 114 -9.21 -9.61 0.24
CA THR A 114 -7.79 -9.19 0.23
C THR A 114 -7.17 -9.27 1.63
N LEU A 115 -7.85 -8.73 2.64
CA LEU A 115 -7.35 -8.76 4.02
C LEU A 115 -7.37 -10.17 4.61
N HIS A 116 -8.40 -10.99 4.33
CA HIS A 116 -8.42 -12.40 4.76
C HIS A 116 -7.29 -13.22 4.14
N LYS A 117 -6.98 -13.02 2.86
CA LYS A 117 -5.84 -13.68 2.22
C LYS A 117 -4.52 -13.22 2.85
N LEU A 118 -4.32 -11.91 3.03
CA LEU A 118 -3.12 -11.37 3.66
C LEU A 118 -2.94 -11.89 5.09
N ASP A 119 -4.01 -11.95 5.89
CA ASP A 119 -3.98 -12.47 7.26
C ASP A 119 -3.47 -13.93 7.29
N LYS A 120 -4.03 -14.78 6.43
CA LYS A 120 -3.55 -16.16 6.27
C LYS A 120 -2.08 -16.23 5.88
N LEU A 121 -1.68 -15.46 4.85
CA LEU A 121 -0.31 -15.43 4.36
C LEU A 121 0.70 -14.92 5.40
N LEU A 122 0.30 -13.98 6.24
CA LEU A 122 1.14 -13.45 7.33
C LEU A 122 1.28 -14.47 8.48
N GLY A 123 0.26 -15.30 8.70
CA GLY A 123 0.26 -16.39 9.68
C GLY A 123 0.99 -17.66 9.25
N GLU A 124 1.36 -17.82 7.97
CA GLU A 124 2.21 -18.91 7.50
C GLU A 124 3.64 -18.74 8.06
N ALA A 125 4.19 -19.74 8.75
CA ALA A 125 5.51 -19.67 9.39
C ALA A 125 6.66 -19.47 8.39
#